data_AF-A0A2W6E402-F1
#
_entry.id   AF-A0A2W6E402-F1
#
_cell.length_a   1.000
_cell.length_b   1.000
_cell.length_c   1.000
_cell.angle_alpha   90.00
_cell.angle_beta   90.00
_cell.angle_gamma   90.00
#
_symmetry.space_group_name_H-M   'P 1'
#
loop_
_entity.id
_entity.type
_entity.pdbx_description
1 polymer ?
#
loop_
_entity_poly.entity_id
_entity_poly.type
_entity_poly.pdbx_seq_one_letter_code
_entity_poly.pdbx_strand_id
1 'polypeptide(L)'
;MHRVKRGRKAVVSLLIALIAGLVVVAINRADAAAPKRDVALILDYHVVQSCAVYPNYPKPGVTGNDIGWTINPADIVAWRYNVNGHWAMISDAKFEHSAHPWWGFTPQQCIGGSVGGEHFPTPTSSYPAGVHIPTKILQGRSAVEADHYRSVAWTVSPGHVVNSSKRITSMGTLRDARGRFVIGNVFAGWHVHQTNVHDGPWTKVYVPNAKRWGWVENIHF
;
A
#
# COMPACT_ATOMS: atom_id res chain seq x y z
N MET A 1 0.18 18.49 86.77
CA MET A 1 -0.44 17.53 85.84
C MET A 1 0.55 17.21 84.71
N HIS A 2 0.78 15.91 84.48
CA HIS A 2 1.30 15.19 83.30
C HIS A 2 1.93 16.00 82.14
N ARG A 3 3.05 15.64 81.50
CA ARG A 3 3.56 14.34 80.99
C ARG A 3 4.95 14.67 80.36
N VAL A 4 6.10 14.08 80.72
CA VAL A 4 6.72 12.84 80.17
C VAL A 4 6.79 12.87 78.62
N LYS A 5 7.92 12.83 77.88
CA LYS A 5 9.07 11.89 77.80
C LYS A 5 10.13 12.48 76.84
N ARG A 6 11.42 12.60 77.21
CA ARG A 6 12.57 11.72 76.83
C ARG A 6 12.57 11.17 75.40
N GLY A 7 13.69 11.37 74.67
CA GLY A 7 14.17 10.33 73.76
C GLY A 7 15.17 10.73 72.68
N ARG A 8 16.47 10.57 72.99
CA ARG A 8 17.55 10.03 72.13
C ARG A 8 17.81 10.68 70.75
N LYS A 9 18.85 11.51 70.69
CA LYS A 9 19.60 11.79 69.45
C LYS A 9 20.48 10.58 69.15
N ALA A 10 20.15 9.86 68.07
CA ALA A 10 20.97 8.79 67.52
C ALA A 10 22.03 9.38 66.58
N VAL A 11 23.18 8.73 66.63
CA VAL A 11 24.42 8.99 65.92
C VAL A 11 24.39 8.23 64.57
N VAL A 12 25.21 8.70 63.62
CA VAL A 12 25.79 7.98 62.47
C VAL A 12 24.84 7.70 61.30
N SER A 13 25.14 8.28 60.14
CA SER A 13 25.65 7.55 58.96
C SER A 13 25.68 8.48 57.76
N LEU A 14 26.88 8.97 57.44
CA LEU A 14 27.16 9.72 56.22
C LEU A 14 27.20 8.70 55.07
N LEU A 15 26.10 8.57 54.34
CA LEU A 15 26.01 7.75 53.14
C LEU A 15 26.74 8.47 51.98
N ILE A 16 27.86 7.91 51.54
CA ILE A 16 28.50 8.26 50.27
C ILE A 16 27.67 7.60 49.17
N ALA A 17 26.82 8.39 48.51
CA ALA A 17 26.09 7.95 47.34
C ALA A 17 27.02 8.02 46.10
N LEU A 18 27.58 6.87 45.71
CA LEU A 18 28.16 6.68 44.39
C LEU A 18 27.03 6.74 43.35
N ILE A 19 26.86 7.89 42.71
CA ILE A 19 26.01 8.04 41.53
C ILE A 19 26.82 7.50 40.34
N ALA A 20 26.67 6.20 40.07
CA ALA A 20 27.11 5.61 38.81
C ALA A 20 26.15 6.09 37.71
N GLY A 21 26.55 7.16 37.02
CA GLY A 21 25.84 7.67 35.85
C GLY A 21 25.91 6.67 34.71
N LEU A 22 24.85 5.88 34.52
CA LEU A 22 24.63 5.10 33.31
C LEU A 22 24.25 6.08 32.20
N VAL A 23 25.23 6.50 31.39
CA VAL A 23 24.96 7.20 30.13
C VAL A 23 24.40 6.15 29.16
N VAL A 24 23.08 6.07 29.05
CA VAL A 24 22.42 5.33 27.97
C VAL A 24 22.66 6.14 26.69
N VAL A 25 23.73 5.79 25.98
CA VAL A 25 23.92 6.24 24.59
C VAL A 25 22.80 5.57 23.80
N ALA A 26 21.71 6.30 23.57
CA ALA A 26 20.71 5.93 22.59
C ALA A 26 21.38 5.98 21.22
N ILE A 27 21.94 4.85 20.81
CA ILE A 27 22.38 4.64 19.43
C ILE A 27 21.09 4.63 18.62
N ASN A 28 20.71 5.81 18.13
CA ASN A 28 19.74 5.92 17.04
C ASN A 28 20.37 5.20 15.86
N ARG A 29 20.13 3.88 15.76
CA ARG A 29 20.31 3.15 14.52
C ARG A 29 19.30 3.77 13.57
N ALA A 30 19.75 4.75 12.79
CA ALA A 30 19.10 5.07 11.55
C ALA A 30 18.99 3.74 10.80
N ASP A 31 17.77 3.24 10.64
CA ASP A 31 17.51 2.03 9.87
C ASP A 31 18.13 2.24 8.50
N ALA A 32 19.29 1.61 8.29
CA ALA A 32 19.96 1.65 7.01
C ALA A 32 18.97 1.09 5.99
N ALA A 33 18.52 1.94 5.08
CA ALA A 33 17.56 1.55 4.06
C ALA A 33 18.11 0.32 3.33
N ALA A 34 17.38 -0.80 3.40
CA ALA A 34 17.80 -2.03 2.73
C ALA A 34 18.08 -1.74 1.26
N PRO A 35 19.19 -2.28 0.69
CA PRO A 35 19.54 -2.02 -0.70
C PRO A 35 18.38 -2.43 -1.62
N LYS A 36 17.94 -1.49 -2.48
CA LYS A 36 16.88 -1.71 -3.46
C LYS A 36 17.31 -2.84 -4.40
N ARG A 37 16.63 -3.99 -4.32
CA ARG A 37 16.88 -5.12 -5.22
C ARG A 37 16.31 -4.81 -6.60
N ASP A 38 17.07 -5.13 -7.65
CA ASP A 38 16.59 -5.06 -9.02
C ASP A 38 15.81 -6.33 -9.35
N VAL A 39 14.51 -6.30 -9.05
CA VAL A 39 13.60 -7.45 -9.20
C VAL A 39 12.30 -6.99 -9.85
N ALA A 40 11.74 -7.83 -10.71
CA ALA A 40 10.43 -7.58 -11.29
C ALA A 40 9.37 -7.53 -10.18
N LEU A 41 8.81 -6.34 -9.94
CA LEU A 41 7.77 -6.10 -8.95
C LEU A 41 6.38 -6.50 -9.42
N ILE A 42 6.26 -6.76 -10.72
CA ILE A 42 5.04 -7.04 -11.44
C ILE A 42 5.44 -8.14 -12.42
N LEU A 43 4.56 -9.12 -12.59
CA LEU A 43 4.75 -10.23 -13.51
C LEU A 43 3.62 -10.25 -14.50
N ASP A 44 3.93 -10.66 -15.72
CA ASP A 44 2.97 -10.78 -16.80
C ASP A 44 2.32 -12.15 -16.82
N TYR A 45 1.01 -12.16 -17.08
CA TYR A 45 0.17 -13.35 -17.11
C TYR A 45 -0.73 -13.33 -18.33
N HIS A 46 -0.96 -14.52 -18.89
CA HIS A 46 -1.93 -14.70 -19.95
C HIS A 46 -3.36 -14.61 -19.41
N VAL A 47 -4.24 -13.98 -20.18
CA VAL A 47 -5.69 -14.02 -19.93
C VAL A 47 -6.28 -15.25 -20.58
N VAL A 48 -7.09 -16.01 -19.83
CA VAL A 48 -7.63 -17.32 -20.29
C VAL A 48 -9.07 -17.25 -20.77
N GLN A 49 -9.81 -16.20 -20.42
CA GLN A 49 -11.19 -15.99 -20.83
C GLN A 49 -11.52 -14.50 -20.83
N SER A 50 -12.56 -14.12 -21.58
CA SER A 50 -13.00 -12.72 -21.61
C SER A 50 -13.60 -12.32 -20.26
N CYS A 51 -13.13 -11.21 -19.70
CA CYS A 51 -13.56 -10.72 -18.40
C CYS A 51 -13.63 -9.20 -18.35
N ALA A 52 -14.64 -8.70 -17.63
CA ALA A 52 -14.69 -7.29 -17.26
C ALA A 52 -13.52 -6.93 -16.34
N VAL A 53 -13.02 -5.71 -16.51
CA VAL A 53 -12.06 -5.08 -15.61
C VAL A 53 -12.67 -3.80 -15.07
N TYR A 54 -12.67 -3.67 -13.75
CA TYR A 54 -13.25 -2.52 -13.06
C TYR A 54 -12.13 -1.61 -12.58
N PRO A 55 -12.11 -0.30 -12.92
CA PRO A 55 -11.11 0.62 -12.41
C PRO A 55 -11.08 0.73 -10.88
N ASN A 56 -12.21 0.49 -10.22
CA ASN A 56 -12.31 0.45 -8.76
C ASN A 56 -12.93 -0.86 -8.30
N TYR A 57 -12.59 -1.29 -7.08
CA TYR A 57 -13.06 -2.58 -6.56
C TYR A 57 -14.60 -2.67 -6.58
N PRO A 58 -15.20 -3.63 -7.30
CA PRO A 58 -16.64 -3.67 -7.56
C PRO A 58 -17.40 -4.13 -6.31
N LYS A 59 -17.79 -3.17 -5.47
CA LYS A 59 -18.63 -3.36 -4.29
C LYS A 59 -19.80 -2.36 -4.30
N PRO A 60 -20.87 -2.62 -3.52
CA PRO A 60 -22.01 -1.72 -3.46
C PRO A 60 -21.63 -0.25 -3.20
N GLY A 61 -22.22 0.65 -3.98
CA GLY A 61 -22.02 2.10 -3.86
C GLY A 61 -20.71 2.64 -4.45
N VAL A 62 -19.89 1.80 -5.10
CA VAL A 62 -18.76 2.27 -5.93
C VAL A 62 -19.26 2.68 -7.31
N THR A 63 -18.79 3.81 -7.82
CA THR A 63 -19.19 4.40 -9.12
C THR A 63 -17.98 4.56 -10.05
N GLY A 64 -18.21 4.78 -11.36
CA GLY A 64 -17.16 4.94 -12.37
C GLY A 64 -16.49 3.63 -12.76
N ASN A 65 -17.23 2.53 -12.59
CA ASN A 65 -16.83 1.18 -12.97
C ASN A 65 -17.40 0.76 -14.33
N ASP A 66 -18.31 1.56 -14.85
CA ASP A 66 -19.13 1.39 -16.05
C ASP A 66 -18.45 1.96 -17.30
N ILE A 67 -17.16 1.66 -17.49
CA ILE A 67 -16.38 2.13 -18.64
C ILE A 67 -16.22 1.11 -19.78
N GLY A 68 -16.83 -0.09 -19.63
CA GLY A 68 -16.78 -1.14 -20.65
C GLY A 68 -15.41 -1.82 -20.83
N TRP A 69 -14.47 -1.63 -19.90
CA TRP A 69 -13.14 -2.24 -19.99
C TRP A 69 -13.23 -3.76 -19.87
N THR A 70 -12.70 -4.43 -20.89
CA THR A 70 -12.62 -5.88 -21.00
C THR A 70 -11.19 -6.31 -21.32
N ILE A 71 -10.80 -7.46 -20.79
CA ILE A 71 -9.62 -8.23 -21.20
C ILE A 71 -10.10 -9.52 -21.88
N ASN A 72 -9.38 -9.97 -22.90
CA ASN A 72 -9.77 -11.10 -23.73
C ASN A 72 -8.70 -12.20 -23.74
N PRO A 73 -9.06 -13.44 -24.14
CA PRO A 73 -8.04 -14.46 -24.42
C PRO A 73 -6.95 -13.90 -25.33
N ALA A 74 -5.70 -14.29 -25.07
CA ALA A 74 -4.47 -13.78 -25.68
C ALA A 74 -3.99 -12.40 -25.22
N ASP A 75 -4.78 -11.63 -24.45
CA ASP A 75 -4.25 -10.46 -23.75
C ASP A 75 -3.21 -10.89 -22.71
N ILE A 76 -2.26 -10.00 -22.45
CA ILE A 76 -1.30 -10.10 -21.34
C ILE A 76 -1.64 -9.01 -20.34
N VAL A 77 -1.76 -9.41 -19.08
CA VAL A 77 -1.97 -8.48 -17.96
C VAL A 77 -0.90 -8.69 -16.92
N ALA A 78 -0.50 -7.60 -16.30
CA ALA A 78 0.48 -7.61 -15.24
C ALA A 78 -0.23 -7.79 -13.89
N TRP A 79 0.03 -8.89 -13.18
CA TRP A 79 -0.57 -9.14 -11.87
C TRP A 79 0.14 -8.35 -10.77
N ARG A 80 -0.63 -7.72 -9.86
CA ARG A 80 -0.08 -6.94 -8.75
C ARG A 80 -0.30 -7.58 -7.38
N TYR A 81 -1.52 -7.99 -7.07
CA TYR A 81 -1.89 -8.74 -5.85
C TYR A 81 -3.33 -9.26 -5.95
N ASN A 82 -3.68 -10.21 -5.10
CA ASN A 82 -5.06 -10.66 -4.90
C ASN A 82 -5.75 -9.85 -3.81
N VAL A 83 -6.95 -9.34 -4.07
CA VAL A 83 -7.74 -8.59 -3.08
C VAL A 83 -8.37 -9.54 -2.06
N ASN A 84 -8.89 -10.68 -2.54
CA ASN A 84 -9.51 -11.77 -1.78
C ASN A 84 -9.45 -13.04 -2.65
N GLY A 85 -10.22 -14.10 -2.38
CA GLY A 85 -10.21 -15.32 -3.21
C GLY A 85 -10.89 -15.19 -4.59
N HIS A 86 -11.45 -14.03 -4.93
CA HIS A 86 -12.23 -13.83 -6.16
C HIS A 86 -11.63 -12.78 -7.08
N TRP A 87 -11.04 -11.71 -6.52
CA TRP A 87 -10.59 -10.54 -7.28
C TRP A 87 -9.07 -10.38 -7.21
N ALA A 88 -8.48 -10.00 -8.33
CA ALA A 88 -7.09 -9.57 -8.42
C ALA A 88 -7.01 -8.11 -8.91
N MET A 89 -5.97 -7.40 -8.47
CA MET A 89 -5.53 -6.15 -9.05
C MET A 89 -4.53 -6.46 -10.16
N ILE A 90 -4.77 -5.90 -11.34
CA ILE A 90 -3.91 -6.02 -12.51
C ILE A 90 -3.55 -4.64 -13.06
N SER A 91 -2.49 -4.58 -13.86
CA SER A 91 -2.31 -3.53 -14.87
C SER A 91 -2.41 -4.10 -16.29
N ASP A 92 -2.88 -3.28 -17.21
CA ASP A 92 -3.01 -3.59 -18.63
C ASP A 92 -2.20 -2.57 -19.43
N ALA A 93 -1.01 -2.99 -19.87
CA ALA A 93 -0.02 -2.12 -20.50
C ALA A 93 -0.54 -1.44 -21.77
N LYS A 94 -1.56 -2.02 -22.44
CA LYS A 94 -2.18 -1.42 -23.63
C LYS A 94 -2.80 -0.04 -23.37
N PHE A 95 -3.06 0.30 -22.10
CA PHE A 95 -3.63 1.59 -21.68
C PHE A 95 -2.65 2.52 -20.95
N GLU A 96 -1.38 2.14 -20.72
CA GLU A 96 -0.43 2.89 -19.88
C GLU A 96 -0.23 4.35 -20.32
N HIS A 97 -0.33 4.62 -21.62
CA HIS A 97 -0.14 5.95 -22.22
C HIS A 97 -1.43 6.52 -22.81
N SER A 98 -2.58 6.15 -22.26
CA SER A 98 -3.89 6.58 -22.75
C SER A 98 -4.68 7.35 -21.69
N ALA A 99 -5.83 7.92 -22.10
CA ALA A 99 -6.80 8.49 -21.17
C ALA A 99 -7.63 7.41 -20.42
N HIS A 100 -7.43 6.14 -20.75
CA HIS A 100 -8.08 5.00 -20.12
C HIS A 100 -7.28 4.57 -18.88
N PRO A 101 -7.91 4.19 -17.75
CA PRO A 101 -7.19 3.64 -16.61
C PRO A 101 -6.50 2.35 -17.02
N TRP A 102 -5.24 2.20 -16.61
CA TRP A 102 -4.46 0.99 -16.89
C TRP A 102 -4.33 0.09 -15.67
N TRP A 103 -4.80 0.51 -14.48
CA TRP A 103 -4.92 -0.32 -13.28
C TRP A 103 -6.38 -0.67 -13.03
N GLY A 104 -6.67 -1.94 -12.74
CA GLY A 104 -8.05 -2.38 -12.54
C GLY A 104 -8.18 -3.72 -11.83
N PHE A 105 -9.43 -4.09 -11.54
CA PHE A 105 -9.81 -5.28 -10.81
C PHE A 105 -10.54 -6.25 -11.73
N THR A 106 -10.09 -7.50 -11.75
CA THR A 106 -10.72 -8.57 -12.55
C THR A 106 -10.85 -9.84 -11.71
N PRO A 107 -11.80 -10.75 -12.02
CA PRO A 107 -11.86 -12.03 -11.35
C PRO A 107 -10.56 -12.83 -11.54
N GLN A 108 -10.07 -13.51 -10.50
CA GLN A 108 -8.81 -14.26 -10.55
C GLN A 108 -8.82 -15.38 -11.59
N GLN A 109 -9.97 -16.03 -11.78
CA GLN A 109 -10.17 -17.08 -12.78
C GLN A 109 -9.95 -16.60 -14.23
N CYS A 110 -9.86 -15.30 -14.46
CA CYS A 110 -9.52 -14.73 -15.78
C CYS A 110 -8.02 -14.76 -16.06
N ILE A 111 -7.19 -14.91 -15.02
CA ILE A 111 -5.73 -14.87 -15.11
C ILE A 111 -5.20 -16.30 -15.11
N GLY A 112 -4.45 -16.65 -16.15
CA GLY A 112 -3.86 -17.96 -16.36
C GLY A 112 -2.47 -18.12 -15.75
N GLY A 113 -1.59 -18.76 -16.51
CA GLY A 113 -0.18 -18.91 -16.16
C GLY A 113 0.65 -17.67 -16.52
N SER A 114 1.76 -17.49 -15.82
CA SER A 114 2.76 -16.46 -16.12
C SER A 114 3.31 -16.61 -17.54
N VAL A 115 3.65 -15.48 -18.15
CA VAL A 115 4.41 -15.45 -19.41
C VAL A 115 5.82 -15.97 -19.18
N GLY A 116 6.44 -15.54 -18.07
CA GLY A 116 7.78 -15.95 -17.67
C GLY A 116 8.90 -15.15 -18.36
N GLY A 117 10.13 -15.38 -17.90
CA GLY A 117 11.33 -14.70 -18.39
C GLY A 117 11.74 -13.48 -17.57
N GLU A 118 10.83 -12.88 -16.80
CA GLU A 118 11.13 -11.70 -15.98
C GLU A 118 12.10 -12.02 -14.84
N HIS A 119 12.97 -11.07 -14.50
CA HIS A 119 13.98 -11.27 -13.45
C HIS A 119 13.37 -11.44 -12.06
N PHE A 120 13.45 -12.65 -11.50
CA PHE A 120 12.95 -12.96 -10.16
C PHE A 120 13.46 -14.30 -9.62
N PRO A 121 13.81 -14.41 -8.32
CA PRO A 121 13.87 -13.34 -7.30
C PRO A 121 15.19 -12.55 -7.31
N THR A 122 16.15 -12.92 -8.16
CA THR A 122 17.40 -12.19 -8.37
C THR A 122 17.49 -11.69 -9.81
N PRO A 123 18.37 -10.70 -10.10
CA PRO A 123 18.64 -10.26 -11.47
C PRO A 123 19.14 -11.36 -12.41
N THR A 124 19.69 -12.45 -11.86
CA THR A 124 20.29 -13.56 -12.60
C THR A 124 19.36 -14.75 -12.80
N SER A 125 18.16 -14.71 -12.22
CA SER A 125 17.15 -15.77 -12.31
C SER A 125 15.92 -15.27 -13.08
N SER A 126 15.27 -16.16 -13.82
CA SER A 126 14.03 -15.85 -14.54
C SER A 126 12.83 -16.55 -13.91
N TYR A 127 11.71 -15.83 -13.84
CA TYR A 127 10.45 -16.42 -13.41
C TYR A 127 9.97 -17.45 -14.44
N PRO A 128 9.58 -18.66 -14.02
CA PRO A 128 9.11 -19.69 -14.95
C PRO A 128 7.79 -19.29 -15.61
N ALA A 129 7.61 -19.72 -16.86
CA ALA A 129 6.33 -19.63 -17.57
C ALA A 129 5.32 -20.65 -17.03
N GLY A 130 4.02 -20.38 -17.21
CA GLY A 130 2.94 -21.30 -16.87
C GLY A 130 2.61 -21.41 -15.38
N VAL A 131 3.24 -20.63 -14.51
CA VAL A 131 2.96 -20.65 -13.06
C VAL A 131 1.72 -19.81 -12.78
N HIS A 132 0.76 -20.34 -12.03
CA HIS A 132 -0.42 -19.60 -11.61
C HIS A 132 -0.08 -18.37 -10.76
N ILE A 133 -0.99 -17.39 -10.70
CA ILE A 133 -0.84 -16.26 -9.77
C ILE A 133 -0.72 -16.79 -8.32
N PRO A 134 0.11 -16.15 -7.46
CA PRO A 134 0.24 -16.56 -6.06
C PRO A 134 -1.11 -16.56 -5.33
N THR A 135 -1.32 -17.46 -4.38
CA THR A 135 -2.56 -17.51 -3.55
C THR A 135 -2.57 -16.48 -2.40
N LYS A 136 -1.53 -15.65 -2.30
CA LYS A 136 -1.38 -14.66 -1.22
C LYS A 136 -2.41 -13.54 -1.34
N ILE A 137 -3.23 -13.37 -0.31
CA ILE A 137 -4.26 -12.33 -0.24
C ILE A 137 -3.69 -11.07 0.38
N LEU A 138 -3.92 -9.92 -0.27
CA LEU A 138 -3.43 -8.60 0.11
C LEU A 138 -1.90 -8.55 0.31
N GLN A 139 -1.17 -9.32 -0.50
CA GLN A 139 0.28 -9.21 -0.60
C GLN A 139 0.67 -9.13 -2.07
N GLY A 140 1.53 -8.16 -2.38
CA GLY A 140 2.11 -8.03 -3.72
C GLY A 140 3.63 -8.02 -3.65
N ARG A 141 4.28 -8.20 -4.80
CA ARG A 141 5.73 -8.29 -4.86
C ARG A 141 6.41 -6.98 -4.47
N SER A 142 7.55 -7.13 -3.80
CA SER A 142 8.33 -6.04 -3.22
C SER A 142 9.83 -6.29 -3.37
N ALA A 143 10.58 -5.22 -3.67
CA ALA A 143 12.04 -5.26 -3.72
C ALA A 143 12.70 -5.07 -2.35
N VAL A 144 11.92 -4.75 -1.30
CA VAL A 144 12.47 -4.38 0.02
C VAL A 144 12.31 -5.48 1.07
N GLU A 145 11.35 -6.38 0.91
CA GLU A 145 11.09 -7.46 1.87
C GLU A 145 11.94 -8.68 1.57
N ALA A 146 12.37 -9.40 2.61
CA ALA A 146 13.27 -10.53 2.46
C ALA A 146 12.66 -11.68 1.63
N ASP A 147 11.36 -11.93 1.80
CA ASP A 147 10.58 -12.92 1.05
C ASP A 147 10.03 -12.38 -0.28
N HIS A 148 10.36 -11.14 -0.63
CA HIS A 148 9.89 -10.42 -1.81
C HIS A 148 8.38 -10.13 -1.86
N TYR A 149 7.66 -10.20 -0.74
CA TYR A 149 6.24 -9.86 -0.65
C TYR A 149 5.97 -8.84 0.46
N ARG A 150 5.10 -7.87 0.16
CA ARG A 150 4.69 -6.86 1.13
C ARG A 150 3.18 -6.78 1.23
N SER A 151 2.67 -6.63 2.45
CA SER A 151 1.25 -6.46 2.71
C SER A 151 0.73 -5.14 2.12
N VAL A 152 -0.44 -5.24 1.48
CA VAL A 152 -1.21 -4.12 0.93
C VAL A 152 -2.14 -3.61 2.02
N ALA A 153 -2.03 -2.32 2.39
CA ALA A 153 -2.93 -1.71 3.35
C ALA A 153 -4.29 -1.40 2.69
N TRP A 154 -5.12 -2.44 2.50
CA TRP A 154 -6.41 -2.30 1.82
C TRP A 154 -7.33 -1.31 2.55
N THR A 155 -7.41 -1.40 3.87
CA THR A 155 -8.19 -0.49 4.70
C THR A 155 -7.28 0.57 5.31
N VAL A 156 -7.01 1.64 4.57
CA VAL A 156 -6.23 2.77 5.06
C VAL A 156 -7.00 3.48 6.17
N SER A 157 -6.32 3.80 7.27
CA SER A 157 -6.94 4.49 8.41
C SER A 157 -7.45 5.89 8.01
N PRO A 158 -8.63 6.31 8.50
CA PRO A 158 -9.16 7.64 8.28
C PRO A 158 -8.21 8.75 8.73
N GLY A 159 -8.38 9.94 8.15
CA GLY A 159 -7.71 11.17 8.60
C GLY A 159 -8.71 12.29 8.85
N HIS A 160 -8.25 13.36 9.52
CA HIS A 160 -9.05 14.55 9.75
C HIS A 160 -9.28 15.30 8.43
N VAL A 161 -10.54 15.44 8.03
CA VAL A 161 -10.91 16.12 6.78
C VAL A 161 -10.84 17.63 6.97
N VAL A 162 -10.11 18.31 6.09
CA VAL A 162 -10.00 19.78 6.06
C VAL A 162 -10.69 20.40 4.84
N ASN A 163 -10.98 19.59 3.81
CA ASN A 163 -11.79 19.99 2.66
C ASN A 163 -12.59 18.78 2.17
N SER A 164 -13.91 18.80 2.31
CA SER A 164 -14.79 17.68 1.93
C SER A 164 -15.14 17.64 0.44
N SER A 165 -14.70 18.61 -0.37
CA SER A 165 -15.07 18.72 -1.77
C SER A 165 -13.90 19.12 -2.65
N LYS A 166 -12.70 18.60 -2.36
CA LYS A 166 -11.53 18.85 -3.21
C LYS A 166 -11.73 18.14 -4.54
N ARG A 167 -11.73 18.90 -5.64
CA ARG A 167 -11.89 18.36 -7.00
C ARG A 167 -10.61 17.69 -7.49
N ILE A 168 -10.76 16.58 -8.20
CA ILE A 168 -9.73 15.91 -9.00
C ILE A 168 -9.74 16.50 -10.41
N THR A 169 -8.59 16.97 -10.88
CA THR A 169 -8.43 17.65 -12.18
C THR A 169 -8.01 16.71 -13.30
N SER A 170 -7.35 15.59 -12.98
CA SER A 170 -6.90 14.57 -13.94
C SER A 170 -7.04 13.15 -13.37
N MET A 171 -7.03 12.14 -14.25
CA MET A 171 -7.05 10.74 -13.82
C MET A 171 -5.77 10.40 -13.05
N GLY A 172 -5.90 9.62 -11.97
CA GLY A 172 -4.80 9.20 -11.13
C GLY A 172 -5.08 7.91 -10.37
N THR A 173 -4.09 7.47 -9.59
CA THR A 173 -4.23 6.27 -8.75
C THR A 173 -4.54 6.63 -7.30
N LEU A 174 -5.37 5.82 -6.66
CA LEU A 174 -5.54 5.79 -5.21
C LEU A 174 -4.62 4.69 -4.67
N ARG A 175 -3.75 5.01 -3.71
CA ARG A 175 -2.74 4.07 -3.17
C ARG A 175 -2.91 3.75 -1.69
N ASP A 176 -2.41 2.59 -1.28
CA ASP A 176 -2.42 2.12 0.12
C ASP A 176 -1.50 2.93 1.03
N ALA A 177 -0.40 3.42 0.46
CA ALA A 177 0.55 4.34 1.05
C ALA A 177 1.27 5.12 -0.07
N ARG A 178 2.08 6.13 0.30
CA ARG A 178 2.82 6.96 -0.66
C ARG A 178 3.59 6.14 -1.69
N GLY A 179 3.25 6.29 -2.98
CA GLY A 179 3.93 5.60 -4.08
C GLY A 179 3.93 4.07 -4.02
N ARG A 180 3.06 3.45 -3.21
CA ARG A 180 3.01 2.00 -3.00
C ARG A 180 1.98 1.32 -3.91
N PHE A 181 1.16 0.41 -3.38
CA PHE A 181 0.24 -0.39 -4.16
C PHE A 181 -0.97 0.46 -4.54
N VAL A 182 -1.40 0.35 -5.80
CA VAL A 182 -2.68 0.89 -6.25
C VAL A 182 -3.79 0.09 -5.56
N ILE A 183 -4.81 0.77 -5.06
CA ILE A 183 -6.02 0.20 -4.43
C ILE A 183 -7.32 0.75 -5.04
N GLY A 184 -7.20 1.52 -6.12
CA GLY A 184 -8.28 2.12 -6.89
C GLY A 184 -7.76 3.22 -7.82
N ASN A 185 -8.68 3.85 -8.54
CA ASN A 185 -8.40 5.00 -9.41
C ASN A 185 -9.28 6.18 -9.01
N VAL A 186 -8.80 7.39 -9.29
CA VAL A 186 -9.58 8.62 -9.23
C VAL A 186 -9.69 9.20 -10.64
N PHE A 187 -10.83 9.80 -10.96
CA PHE A 187 -11.10 10.36 -12.28
C PHE A 187 -11.31 11.87 -12.22
N ALA A 188 -11.02 12.55 -13.33
CA ALA A 188 -11.27 13.97 -13.46
C ALA A 188 -12.75 14.31 -13.16
N GLY A 189 -12.97 15.41 -12.43
CA GLY A 189 -14.29 15.85 -11.99
C GLY A 189 -14.81 15.20 -10.71
N TRP A 190 -14.16 14.14 -10.20
CA TRP A 190 -14.51 13.58 -8.89
C TRP A 190 -14.19 14.56 -7.76
N HIS A 191 -14.93 14.44 -6.67
CA HIS A 191 -14.65 15.15 -5.43
C HIS A 191 -14.15 14.17 -4.37
N VAL A 192 -13.16 14.60 -3.59
CA VAL A 192 -12.58 13.82 -2.49
C VAL A 192 -12.62 14.61 -1.19
N HIS A 193 -12.64 13.89 -0.07
CA HIS A 193 -12.44 14.51 1.23
C HIS A 193 -10.94 14.54 1.50
N GLN A 194 -10.33 15.68 1.27
CA GLN A 194 -8.93 15.93 1.51
C GLN A 194 -8.65 16.13 3.00
N THR A 195 -7.58 15.50 3.48
CA THR A 195 -7.07 15.68 4.85
C THR A 195 -5.88 16.63 4.85
N ASN A 196 -5.45 17.03 6.05
CA ASN A 196 -4.17 17.74 6.25
C ASN A 196 -2.95 16.80 6.33
N VAL A 197 -3.12 15.51 6.06
CA VAL A 197 -2.03 14.53 6.13
C VAL A 197 -1.37 14.40 4.76
N HIS A 198 -0.11 14.84 4.70
CA HIS A 198 0.73 14.81 3.50
C HIS A 198 1.98 13.96 3.73
N ASP A 199 2.49 13.34 2.67
CA ASP A 199 3.77 12.63 2.66
C ASP A 199 4.43 12.82 1.28
N GLY A 200 5.32 13.81 1.19
CA GLY A 200 5.91 14.23 -0.09
C GLY A 200 4.84 14.73 -1.08
N PRO A 201 4.81 14.23 -2.33
CA PRO A 201 3.81 14.63 -3.31
C PRO A 201 2.46 13.94 -3.12
N TRP A 202 2.22 13.26 -1.98
CA TRP A 202 0.99 12.51 -1.73
C TRP A 202 0.14 13.18 -0.66
N THR A 203 -1.16 13.23 -0.90
CA THR A 203 -2.15 13.65 0.10
C THR A 203 -3.07 12.50 0.42
N LYS A 204 -3.32 12.28 1.72
CA LYS A 204 -4.31 11.30 2.16
C LYS A 204 -5.71 11.87 1.94
N VAL A 205 -6.57 11.08 1.32
CA VAL A 205 -7.94 11.47 0.98
C VAL A 205 -8.90 10.31 1.23
N TYR A 206 -10.16 10.64 1.46
CA TYR A 206 -11.27 9.71 1.25
C TYR A 206 -11.89 9.99 -0.11
N VAL A 207 -12.11 8.93 -0.91
CA VAL A 207 -12.75 9.01 -2.22
C VAL A 207 -14.18 8.47 -2.09
N PRO A 208 -15.23 9.31 -2.02
CA PRO A 208 -16.62 8.86 -1.90
C PRO A 208 -17.06 7.91 -3.01
N ASN A 209 -16.65 8.18 -4.25
CA ASN A 209 -16.96 7.37 -5.42
C ASN A 209 -16.35 5.95 -5.35
N ALA A 210 -15.19 5.78 -4.72
CA ALA A 210 -14.55 4.47 -4.49
C ALA A 210 -14.83 3.89 -3.09
N LYS A 211 -15.51 4.66 -2.22
CA LYS A 211 -15.82 4.33 -0.82
C LYS A 211 -14.59 3.85 -0.05
N ARG A 212 -13.48 4.60 -0.14
CA ARG A 212 -12.19 4.18 0.41
C ARG A 212 -11.27 5.36 0.75
N TRP A 213 -10.49 5.16 1.81
CA TRP A 213 -9.34 6.00 2.17
C TRP A 213 -8.08 5.56 1.43
N GLY A 214 -7.25 6.50 1.03
CA GLY A 214 -5.95 6.21 0.43
C GLY A 214 -5.16 7.47 0.15
N TRP A 215 -4.15 7.33 -0.69
CA TRP A 215 -3.24 8.42 -1.06
C TRP A 215 -3.36 8.72 -2.55
N VAL A 216 -3.52 10.00 -2.86
CA VAL A 216 -3.54 10.52 -4.25
C VAL A 216 -2.36 11.47 -4.40
N GLU A 217 -1.72 11.42 -5.56
CA GLU A 217 -0.61 12.31 -5.88
C GLU A 217 -1.12 13.73 -6.16
N ASN A 218 -0.39 14.73 -5.70
CA ASN A 218 -0.84 16.12 -5.67
C ASN A 218 -1.04 16.73 -7.07
N ILE A 219 -0.40 16.14 -8.09
CA ILE A 219 -0.55 16.56 -9.49
C ILE A 219 -1.97 16.38 -10.05
N HIS A 220 -2.83 15.63 -9.35
CA HIS A 220 -4.21 15.35 -9.76
C HIS A 220 -5.24 16.32 -9.15
N PHE A 221 -4.81 17.34 -8.41
CA PHE A 221 -5.66 18.30 -7.69
C PHE A 221 -5.82 19.65 -8.40
#